data_AF-A0A4R2RUR4-F1
#
_entry.id   AF-A0A4R2RUR4-F1
#
_cell.length_a   1.000
_cell.length_b   1.000
_cell.length_c   1.000
_cell.angle_alpha   90.00
_cell.angle_beta   90.00
_cell.angle_gamma   90.00
#
_symmetry.space_group_name_H-M   'P 1'
#
loop_
_entity.id
_entity.type
_entity.pdbx_description
1 polymer ?
#
loop_
_entity_poly.entity_id
_entity_poly.type
_entity_poly.pdbx_seq_one_letter_code
_entity_poly.pdbx_strand_id
1 'polypeptide(L)'
;MLFPTPVSLTLQQGAITLGKSIGLIEGPGSDRETVALVRQILTAAGVETITTERRLPTVIERPYIVLGTGNVGVIQSALSLAGASIDDRPEGYTIASTATGRGGGVITLAGHDADGLFHAVQTFRQLATRPAIPALLIQDHPAMPIRGTIEGFYGAPWSMADRTKHLDFLATVKANTYVYSPKDDPYARDRWRDAYPAATLAALGQLAATARRNHVDFVYAISPGPTVCFADPVDASALERKFDALRGIGVTSFYVALDDIEYTKWNCDKDKSVFGPSGAKAAGVAQARLLNGVQTYLTRKDPAARPLIMVPTEYYDAKESPYKAALREYLDPRIVVQWTGTDVVPPAISIPDAKAATKAFGRKTLLWDNYPVNDYAQTTGRLLLAPYAAERPGYRAN
;
A
#
# COMPACT_ATOMS: atom_id res chain seq x y z
N MET A 1 18.12 15.70 -3.24
CA MET A 1 16.64 15.73 -3.28
C MET A 1 16.16 14.52 -2.50
N LEU A 2 15.06 14.64 -1.75
CA LEU A 2 14.41 13.51 -1.09
C LEU A 2 13.14 13.15 -1.85
N PHE A 3 12.86 11.86 -2.01
CA PHE A 3 11.64 11.36 -2.63
C PHE A 3 11.05 10.18 -1.84
N PRO A 4 9.74 10.15 -1.55
CA PRO A 4 8.79 11.26 -1.68
C PRO A 4 9.24 12.50 -0.90
N THR A 5 8.77 13.68 -1.32
CA THR A 5 9.05 14.94 -0.62
C THR A 5 8.42 14.88 0.78
N PRO A 6 9.20 15.06 1.87
CA PRO A 6 8.64 15.07 3.21
C PRO A 6 7.65 16.21 3.42
N VAL A 7 6.66 16.02 4.29
CA VAL A 7 5.70 17.06 4.68
C VAL A 7 6.40 18.28 5.28
N SER A 8 7.38 18.08 6.16
CA SER A 8 8.18 19.14 6.76
C SER A 8 9.66 18.75 6.80
N LEU A 9 10.53 19.71 6.46
CA LEU A 9 11.97 19.61 6.61
C LEU A 9 12.54 20.96 7.03
N THR A 10 13.19 21.00 8.18
CA THR A 10 13.89 22.18 8.69
C THR A 10 15.36 21.86 8.85
N LEU A 11 16.23 22.65 8.23
CA LEU A 11 17.68 22.57 8.43
C LEU A 11 18.08 23.28 9.71
N GLN A 12 19.04 22.69 10.41
CA GLN A 12 19.67 23.24 11.61
C GLN A 12 21.17 23.44 11.36
N GLN A 13 21.84 24.11 12.29
CA GLN A 13 23.27 24.37 12.15
C GLN A 13 24.08 23.08 12.42
N GLY A 14 25.02 22.78 11.52
CA GLY A 14 25.95 21.66 11.65
C GLY A 14 25.63 20.48 10.74
N ALA A 15 26.48 19.46 10.81
CA ALA A 15 26.34 18.22 10.05
C ALA A 15 27.06 17.08 10.78
N ILE A 16 26.67 15.84 10.45
CA ILE A 16 27.23 14.61 11.00
C ILE A 16 27.85 13.82 9.84
N THR A 17 29.12 13.46 9.98
CA THR A 17 29.78 12.47 9.11
C THR A 17 29.72 11.11 9.81
N LEU A 18 29.23 10.07 9.13
CA LEU A 18 29.04 8.74 9.73
C LEU A 18 30.35 8.07 10.17
N GLY A 19 31.47 8.40 9.51
CA GLY A 19 32.80 7.88 9.85
C GLY A 19 32.92 6.37 9.63
N LYS A 20 33.93 5.76 10.26
CA LYS A 20 34.19 4.30 10.18
C LYS A 20 33.52 3.50 11.30
N SER A 21 33.12 4.16 12.39
CA SER A 21 32.52 3.53 13.55
C SER A 21 31.31 4.33 14.06
N ILE A 22 30.20 3.63 14.30
CA ILE A 22 28.95 4.22 14.76
C ILE A 22 28.32 3.36 15.87
N GLY A 23 27.66 4.01 16.84
CA GLY A 23 26.78 3.33 17.78
C GLY A 23 25.37 3.17 17.20
N LEU A 24 24.74 2.02 17.42
CA LEU A 24 23.36 1.74 17.01
C LEU A 24 22.56 1.37 18.26
N ILE A 25 21.48 2.10 18.52
CA ILE A 25 20.61 1.86 19.67
C ILE A 25 19.21 1.52 19.15
N GLU A 26 18.82 0.29 19.41
CA GLU A 26 17.54 -0.29 18.99
C GLU A 26 16.52 -0.08 20.12
N GLY A 27 15.52 0.76 19.87
CA GLY A 27 14.40 1.03 20.76
C GLY A 27 13.20 0.10 20.48
N PRO A 28 12.11 0.24 21.25
CA PRO A 28 10.89 -0.56 21.10
C PRO A 28 10.36 -0.56 19.66
N GLY A 29 9.71 -1.63 19.24
CA GLY A 29 9.07 -1.74 17.92
C GLY A 29 10.00 -1.76 16.72
N SER A 30 11.32 -1.82 16.92
CA SER A 30 12.30 -2.02 15.84
C SER A 30 12.29 -3.48 15.39
N ASP A 31 11.62 -3.79 14.27
CA ASP A 31 11.64 -5.14 13.72
C ASP A 31 13.01 -5.49 13.12
N ARG A 32 13.27 -6.80 13.01
CA ARG A 32 14.59 -7.33 12.61
C ARG A 32 14.96 -6.90 11.20
N GLU A 33 14.01 -6.87 10.29
CA GLU A 33 14.21 -6.54 8.88
C GLU A 33 14.53 -5.04 8.71
N THR A 34 13.84 -4.16 9.42
CA THR A 34 14.13 -2.71 9.45
C THR A 34 15.51 -2.41 10.05
N VAL A 35 15.87 -3.06 11.16
CA VAL A 35 17.22 -2.93 11.75
C VAL A 35 18.30 -3.43 10.77
N ALA A 36 18.05 -4.54 10.08
CA ALA A 36 18.97 -5.06 9.07
C ALA A 36 19.17 -4.08 7.92
N LEU A 37 18.11 -3.41 7.46
CA LEU A 37 18.19 -2.37 6.42
C LEU A 37 19.04 -1.17 6.89
N VAL A 38 18.89 -0.70 8.13
CA VAL A 38 19.76 0.37 8.67
C VAL A 38 21.22 -0.04 8.64
N ARG A 39 21.55 -1.27 9.04
CA ARG A 39 22.93 -1.78 9.01
C ARG A 39 23.48 -1.87 7.58
N GLN A 40 22.66 -2.30 6.63
CA GLN A 40 23.03 -2.32 5.21
C GLN A 40 23.31 -0.91 4.68
N ILE A 41 22.46 0.08 5.01
CA ILE A 41 22.65 1.48 4.63
C ILE A 41 23.96 2.02 5.21
N LEU A 42 24.23 1.78 6.50
CA LEU A 42 25.47 2.22 7.16
C LEU A 42 26.71 1.59 6.50
N THR A 43 26.66 0.30 6.19
CA THR A 43 27.75 -0.41 5.51
C THR A 43 28.00 0.16 4.11
N ALA A 44 26.92 0.39 3.34
CA ALA A 44 27.00 1.01 2.02
C ALA A 44 27.53 2.45 2.07
N ALA A 45 27.31 3.17 3.17
CA ALA A 45 27.88 4.48 3.44
C ALA A 45 29.35 4.44 3.93
N GLY A 46 29.97 3.26 4.01
CA GLY A 46 31.38 3.08 4.33
C GLY A 46 31.70 2.92 5.83
N VAL A 47 30.68 2.71 6.67
CA VAL A 47 30.86 2.36 8.09
C VAL A 47 31.33 0.90 8.18
N GLU A 48 32.41 0.67 8.93
CA GLU A 48 33.03 -0.65 9.08
C GLU A 48 32.66 -1.31 10.41
N THR A 49 32.45 -0.51 11.46
CA THR A 49 32.12 -1.00 12.80
C THR A 49 30.81 -0.42 13.30
N ILE A 50 29.79 -1.28 13.46
CA ILE A 50 28.49 -0.90 14.03
C ILE A 50 28.37 -1.55 15.42
N THR A 51 28.44 -0.76 16.48
CA THR A 51 28.33 -1.25 17.86
C THR A 51 26.90 -1.13 18.34
N THR A 52 26.24 -2.24 18.70
CA THR A 52 24.92 -2.16 19.34
C THR A 52 25.05 -1.75 20.80
N GLU A 53 24.32 -0.73 21.20
CA GLU A 53 24.33 -0.18 22.54
C GLU A 53 22.91 -0.02 23.09
N ARG A 54 22.77 0.08 24.41
CA ARG A 54 21.47 0.17 25.08
C ARG A 54 21.02 1.61 25.37
N ARG A 55 21.95 2.56 25.40
CA ARG A 55 21.68 3.96 25.77
C ARG A 55 22.72 4.88 25.15
N LEU A 56 22.34 6.14 24.92
CA LEU A 56 23.29 7.17 24.53
C LEU A 56 24.27 7.45 25.67
N PRO A 57 25.56 7.68 25.37
CA PRO A 57 26.51 8.15 26.37
C PRO A 57 26.20 9.61 26.76
N THR A 58 26.66 10.01 27.95
CA THR A 58 26.54 11.41 28.41
C THR A 58 27.35 12.37 27.54
N VAL A 59 28.43 11.88 26.93
CA VAL A 59 29.29 12.65 26.02
C VAL A 59 29.27 11.97 24.64
N ILE A 60 28.86 12.71 23.61
CA ILE A 60 28.69 12.20 22.24
C ILE A 60 29.87 12.65 21.38
N GLU A 61 30.92 11.83 21.33
CA GLU A 61 32.16 12.09 20.56
C GLU A 61 32.24 11.35 19.22
N ARG A 62 31.24 10.49 18.95
CA ARG A 62 31.07 9.80 17.67
C ARG A 62 29.60 9.83 17.23
N PRO A 63 29.29 9.46 15.99
CA PRO A 63 27.90 9.36 15.55
C PRO A 63 27.16 8.21 16.26
N TYR A 64 25.86 8.40 16.47
CA TYR A 64 24.93 7.37 16.94
C TYR A 64 23.66 7.39 16.10
N ILE A 65 23.13 6.20 15.77
CA ILE A 65 21.76 6.03 15.29
C ILE A 65 20.91 5.52 16.45
N VAL A 66 19.79 6.19 16.70
CA VAL A 66 18.74 5.71 17.61
C VAL A 66 17.51 5.43 16.74
N LEU A 67 16.95 4.22 16.79
CA LEU A 67 15.74 3.89 16.03
C LEU A 67 14.70 3.18 16.88
N GLY A 68 13.43 3.39 16.59
CA GLY A 68 12.34 2.69 17.26
C GLY A 68 10.99 3.38 17.06
N THR A 69 9.96 2.82 17.69
CA THR A 69 8.59 3.32 17.60
C THR A 69 8.11 3.99 18.88
N GLY A 70 7.15 4.90 18.73
CA GLY A 70 6.52 5.61 19.82
C GLY A 70 7.41 6.65 20.50
N ASN A 71 6.80 7.48 21.36
CA ASN A 71 7.50 8.55 22.07
C ASN A 71 7.88 8.14 23.50
N VAL A 72 8.68 7.09 23.64
CA VAL A 72 9.03 6.51 24.96
C VAL A 72 10.53 6.27 25.11
N GLY A 73 11.01 6.32 26.36
CA GLY A 73 12.35 5.88 26.75
C GLY A 73 13.48 6.55 25.95
N VAL A 74 14.28 5.73 25.26
CA VAL A 74 15.45 6.20 24.51
C VAL A 74 15.07 7.03 23.28
N ILE A 75 13.91 6.77 22.66
CA ILE A 75 13.42 7.54 21.51
C ILE A 75 13.05 8.96 21.94
N GLN A 76 12.25 9.08 23.01
CA GLN A 76 11.87 10.37 23.57
C GLN A 76 13.09 11.19 23.99
N SER A 77 14.06 10.54 24.65
CA SER A 77 15.29 11.19 25.11
C SER A 77 16.12 11.70 23.93
N ALA A 78 16.25 10.92 22.85
CA ALA A 78 17.00 11.30 21.66
C ALA A 78 16.31 12.42 20.85
N LEU A 79 14.99 12.38 20.70
CA LEU A 79 14.22 13.46 20.06
C LEU A 79 14.27 14.77 20.86
N SER A 80 14.31 14.69 22.19
CA SER A 80 14.40 15.86 23.07
C SER A 80 15.69 16.66 22.86
N LEU A 81 16.79 16.02 22.40
CA LEU A 81 18.03 16.72 22.02
C LEU A 81 17.82 17.71 20.86
N ALA A 82 16.82 17.45 20.01
CA ALA A 82 16.44 18.30 18.90
C ALA A 82 15.21 19.18 19.19
N GLY A 83 14.68 19.13 20.41
CA GLY A 83 13.41 19.79 20.76
C GLY A 83 12.20 19.24 19.97
N ALA A 84 12.27 17.99 19.53
CA ALA A 84 11.30 17.37 18.65
C ALA A 84 10.41 16.35 19.37
N SER A 85 9.31 15.98 18.71
CA SER A 85 8.44 14.87 19.10
C SER A 85 8.09 14.02 17.87
N ILE A 86 7.52 12.85 18.11
CA ILE A 86 7.12 11.95 17.03
C ILE A 86 5.91 12.51 16.28
N ASP A 87 5.87 12.36 14.95
CA ASP A 87 4.63 12.48 14.20
C ASP A 87 3.72 11.32 14.58
N ASP A 88 2.49 11.61 15.02
CA ASP A 88 1.55 10.64 15.58
C ASP A 88 0.52 10.13 14.58
N ARG A 89 0.66 10.47 13.29
CA ARG A 89 -0.22 9.98 12.22
C ARG A 89 0.17 8.54 11.84
N PRO A 90 -0.79 7.72 11.34
CA PRO A 90 -0.48 6.39 10.82
C PRO A 90 0.60 6.41 9.75
N GLU A 91 1.54 5.46 9.81
CA GLU A 91 2.77 5.44 8.99
C GLU A 91 3.64 6.70 9.10
N GLY A 92 3.37 7.57 10.08
CA GLY A 92 4.10 8.80 10.33
C GLY A 92 5.44 8.56 11.01
N TYR A 93 6.38 9.46 10.80
CA TYR A 93 7.71 9.38 11.42
C TYR A 93 8.38 10.73 11.59
N THR A 94 9.33 10.78 12.52
CA THR A 94 10.23 11.90 12.76
C THR A 94 11.68 11.47 12.58
N ILE A 95 12.45 12.23 11.82
CA ILE A 95 13.92 12.12 11.77
C ILE A 95 14.52 13.38 12.37
N ALA A 96 15.36 13.21 13.40
CA ALA A 96 16.13 14.31 13.98
C ALA A 96 17.62 14.01 13.88
N SER A 97 18.39 14.90 13.27
CA SER A 97 19.84 14.84 13.16
C SER A 97 20.42 16.02 13.94
N THR A 98 21.12 15.74 15.05
CA THR A 98 21.68 16.76 15.94
C THR A 98 23.19 16.58 16.03
N ALA A 99 23.94 17.55 15.49
CA ALA A 99 25.39 17.59 15.60
C ALA A 99 25.80 18.19 16.96
N THR A 100 26.83 17.63 17.60
CA THR A 100 27.28 18.08 18.93
C THR A 100 28.52 18.99 18.89
N GLY A 101 29.05 19.28 17.70
CA GLY A 101 30.26 20.10 17.50
C GLY A 101 31.59 19.44 17.90
N ARG A 102 31.57 18.26 18.52
CA ARG A 102 32.76 17.50 18.96
C ARG A 102 33.14 16.33 18.04
N GLY A 103 32.79 16.42 16.76
CA GLY A 103 32.95 15.31 15.81
C GLY A 103 31.91 14.19 15.93
N GLY A 104 31.00 14.25 16.92
CA GLY A 104 29.88 13.33 17.10
C GLY A 104 28.50 13.93 16.85
N GLY A 105 27.46 13.10 16.88
CA GLY A 105 26.08 13.52 16.70
C GLY A 105 25.10 12.36 16.87
N VAL A 106 23.81 12.68 16.98
CA VAL A 106 22.73 11.69 17.11
C VAL A 106 21.78 11.84 15.93
N ILE A 107 21.50 10.73 15.25
CA ILE A 107 20.45 10.64 14.24
C ILE A 107 19.37 9.73 14.82
N THR A 108 18.20 10.29 15.08
CA THR A 108 17.04 9.58 15.61
C THR A 108 16.07 9.27 14.47
N LEU A 109 15.68 8.02 14.31
CA LEU A 109 14.66 7.53 13.37
C LEU A 109 13.48 7.02 14.20
N ALA A 110 12.44 7.84 14.35
CA ALA A 110 11.30 7.53 15.21
C ALA A 110 10.03 7.34 14.39
N GLY A 111 9.46 6.13 14.39
CA GLY A 111 8.19 5.83 13.71
C GLY A 111 6.99 5.83 14.66
N HIS A 112 5.84 6.36 14.22
CA HIS A 112 4.59 6.20 14.96
C HIS A 112 4.30 4.71 15.22
N ASP A 113 4.41 3.92 14.15
CA ASP A 113 4.25 2.48 14.07
C ASP A 113 5.44 1.86 13.30
N ALA A 114 5.39 0.55 13.07
CA ALA A 114 6.46 -0.16 12.35
C ALA A 114 6.62 0.32 10.90
N ASP A 115 5.51 0.65 10.22
CA ASP A 115 5.53 1.17 8.85
C ASP A 115 6.19 2.55 8.80
N GLY A 116 5.83 3.43 9.73
CA GLY A 116 6.47 4.74 9.88
C GLY A 116 7.96 4.64 10.15
N LEU A 117 8.38 3.71 11.01
CA LEU A 117 9.80 3.49 11.27
C LEU A 117 10.54 3.02 10.00
N PHE A 118 9.96 2.08 9.25
CA PHE A 118 10.51 1.65 7.97
C PHE A 118 10.62 2.82 6.97
N HIS A 119 9.61 3.68 6.88
CA HIS A 119 9.62 4.88 6.04
C HIS A 119 10.69 5.89 6.47
N ALA A 120 10.95 6.04 7.77
CA ALA A 120 12.06 6.83 8.29
C ALA A 120 13.41 6.28 7.81
N VAL A 121 13.57 4.96 7.82
CA VAL A 121 14.78 4.29 7.31
C VAL A 121 14.92 4.50 5.79
N GLN A 122 13.84 4.52 5.03
CA GLN A 122 13.90 4.84 3.58
C GLN A 122 14.33 6.28 3.30
N THR A 123 13.96 7.23 4.16
CA THR A 123 14.48 8.61 4.07
C THR A 123 15.95 8.66 4.50
N PHE A 124 16.32 7.95 5.57
CA PHE A 124 17.71 7.82 6.00
C PHE A 124 18.61 7.21 4.92
N ARG A 125 18.13 6.19 4.19
CA ARG A 125 18.81 5.61 3.01
C ARG A 125 19.25 6.68 2.02
N GLN A 126 18.39 7.67 1.75
CA GLN A 126 18.69 8.76 0.84
C GLN A 126 19.66 9.77 1.47
N LEU A 127 19.48 10.12 2.74
CA LEU A 127 20.38 11.03 3.46
C LEU A 127 21.81 10.46 3.56
N ALA A 128 21.95 9.16 3.80
CA ALA A 128 23.23 8.47 3.97
C ALA A 128 24.07 8.38 2.68
N THR A 129 23.50 8.68 1.51
CA THR A 129 24.27 8.81 0.26
C THR A 129 25.14 10.07 0.21
N ARG A 130 24.94 11.00 1.13
CA ARG A 130 25.67 12.27 1.17
C ARG A 130 26.97 12.11 1.96
N PRO A 131 28.03 12.89 1.65
CA PRO A 131 29.27 12.87 2.44
C PRO A 131 29.08 13.22 3.93
N ALA A 132 28.08 14.05 4.21
CA ALA A 132 27.65 14.38 5.57
C ALA A 132 26.12 14.59 5.57
N ILE A 133 25.50 14.18 6.67
CA ILE A 133 24.07 14.36 6.92
C ILE A 133 23.91 15.70 7.66
N PRO A 134 23.22 16.70 7.10
CA PRO A 134 23.02 17.96 7.79
C PRO A 134 22.26 17.76 9.10
N ALA A 135 22.48 18.65 10.06
CA ALA A 135 21.58 18.76 11.20
C ALA A 135 20.20 19.18 10.68
N LEU A 136 19.16 18.43 11.03
CA LEU A 136 17.82 18.64 10.49
C LEU A 136 16.74 18.05 11.39
N LEU A 137 15.52 18.50 11.15
CA LEU A 137 14.30 17.88 11.63
C LEU A 137 13.38 17.62 10.43
N ILE A 138 12.96 16.37 10.27
CA ILE A 138 11.92 15.95 9.33
C ILE A 138 10.76 15.38 10.14
N GLN A 139 9.55 15.82 9.85
CA GLN A 139 8.31 15.19 10.29
C GLN A 139 7.51 14.89 9.03
N ASP A 140 7.12 13.64 8.86
CA ASP A 140 6.55 13.15 7.62
C ASP A 140 5.54 12.05 7.86
N HIS A 141 4.54 11.97 6.98
CA HIS A 141 3.47 11.00 7.00
C HIS A 141 2.79 11.00 5.62
N PRO A 142 2.13 9.91 5.21
CA PRO A 142 1.50 9.86 3.91
C PRO A 142 0.21 10.69 3.86
N ALA A 143 -0.03 11.34 2.71
CA ALA A 143 -1.31 11.98 2.43
C ALA A 143 -2.43 10.98 2.10
N MET A 144 -2.07 9.77 1.63
CA MET A 144 -2.99 8.72 1.23
C MET A 144 -2.63 7.40 1.93
N PRO A 145 -3.59 6.75 2.61
CA PRO A 145 -3.33 5.53 3.38
C PRO A 145 -3.12 4.28 2.51
N ILE A 146 -3.55 4.31 1.25
CA ILE A 146 -3.36 3.23 0.27
C ILE A 146 -2.63 3.84 -0.92
N ARG A 147 -1.44 3.34 -1.23
CA ARG A 147 -0.60 3.84 -2.32
C ARG A 147 0.28 2.74 -2.91
N GLY A 148 0.28 2.62 -4.23
CA GLY A 148 1.17 1.69 -4.93
C GLY A 148 0.63 1.28 -6.29
N THR A 149 0.66 -0.01 -6.61
CA THR A 149 0.42 -0.51 -7.97
C THR A 149 -0.59 -1.64 -7.99
N ILE A 150 -1.43 -1.67 -9.02
CA ILE A 150 -2.25 -2.82 -9.41
C ILE A 150 -1.70 -3.41 -10.71
N GLU A 151 -1.31 -4.69 -10.69
CA GLU A 151 -0.91 -5.44 -11.90
C GLU A 151 -2.18 -5.90 -12.63
N GLY A 152 -2.90 -4.95 -13.24
CA GLY A 152 -4.22 -5.19 -13.86
C GLY A 152 -4.27 -5.08 -15.38
N PHE A 153 -3.12 -5.03 -16.05
CA PHE A 153 -3.00 -4.90 -17.50
C PHE A 153 -3.22 -6.23 -18.24
N TYR A 154 -3.62 -6.12 -19.50
CA TYR A 154 -3.73 -7.25 -20.43
C TYR A 154 -2.40 -7.58 -21.10
N GLY A 155 -2.22 -8.85 -21.46
CA GLY A 155 -0.98 -9.36 -22.08
C GLY A 155 -0.08 -10.10 -21.08
N ALA A 156 1.16 -10.36 -21.48
CA ALA A 156 2.08 -11.21 -20.72
C ALA A 156 2.26 -10.71 -19.27
N PRO A 157 1.85 -11.48 -18.25
CA PRO A 157 1.96 -11.05 -16.86
C PRO A 157 3.43 -10.96 -16.44
N TRP A 158 3.71 -10.21 -15.38
CA TRP A 158 5.07 -10.11 -14.86
C TRP A 158 5.58 -11.47 -14.35
N SER A 159 6.87 -11.71 -14.56
CA SER A 159 7.54 -12.86 -13.94
C SER A 159 7.59 -12.68 -12.42
N MET A 160 7.75 -13.78 -11.67
CA MET A 160 7.95 -13.69 -10.21
C MET A 160 9.19 -12.86 -9.82
N ALA A 161 10.22 -12.87 -10.67
CA ALA A 161 11.42 -12.05 -10.47
C ALA A 161 11.13 -10.55 -10.66
N ASP A 162 10.33 -10.19 -11.66
CA ASP A 162 9.95 -8.79 -11.89
C ASP A 162 9.00 -8.27 -10.80
N ARG A 163 8.08 -9.11 -10.32
CA ARG A 163 7.24 -8.81 -9.15
C ARG A 163 8.07 -8.55 -7.90
N THR A 164 9.11 -9.37 -7.67
CA THR A 164 10.04 -9.18 -6.54
C THR A 164 10.76 -7.83 -6.65
N LYS A 165 11.34 -7.51 -7.82
CA LYS A 165 12.00 -6.21 -8.06
C LYS A 165 11.05 -5.04 -7.88
N HIS A 166 9.79 -5.19 -8.31
CA HIS A 166 8.77 -4.15 -8.15
C HIS A 166 8.43 -3.91 -6.68
N LEU A 167 8.27 -4.97 -5.87
CA LEU A 167 8.07 -4.84 -4.43
C LEU A 167 9.24 -4.12 -3.75
N ASP A 168 10.47 -4.41 -4.15
CA ASP A 168 11.67 -3.71 -3.65
C ASP A 168 11.66 -2.23 -4.05
N PHE A 169 11.23 -1.93 -5.28
CA PHE A 169 11.04 -0.56 -5.74
C PHE A 169 9.97 0.18 -4.94
N LEU A 170 8.81 -0.44 -4.68
CA LEU A 170 7.71 0.16 -3.91
C LEU A 170 8.17 0.62 -2.52
N ALA A 171 8.97 -0.18 -1.82
CA ALA A 171 9.58 0.21 -0.55
C ALA A 171 10.37 1.52 -0.66
N THR A 172 11.15 1.68 -1.74
CA THR A 172 12.05 2.83 -1.90
C THR A 172 11.31 4.16 -2.11
N VAL A 173 10.08 4.08 -2.63
CA VAL A 173 9.18 5.22 -2.84
C VAL A 173 8.11 5.31 -1.75
N LYS A 174 8.28 4.53 -0.68
CA LYS A 174 7.35 4.39 0.44
C LYS A 174 5.96 3.91 0.03
N ALA A 175 5.75 3.30 -1.13
CA ALA A 175 4.44 2.73 -1.46
C ALA A 175 4.16 1.52 -0.56
N ASN A 176 2.89 1.32 -0.19
CA ASN A 176 2.48 0.33 0.81
C ASN A 176 1.49 -0.71 0.26
N THR A 177 1.15 -0.69 -1.03
CA THR A 177 0.15 -1.61 -1.61
C THR A 177 0.62 -2.15 -2.95
N TYR A 178 0.52 -3.48 -3.13
CA TYR A 178 0.66 -4.13 -4.42
C TYR A 178 -0.52 -5.08 -4.63
N VAL A 179 -1.36 -4.80 -5.63
CA VAL A 179 -2.50 -5.64 -6.00
C VAL A 179 -2.08 -6.62 -7.09
N TYR A 180 -1.98 -7.90 -6.71
CA TYR A 180 -1.79 -9.01 -7.63
C TYR A 180 -3.11 -9.30 -8.35
N SER A 181 -3.24 -8.81 -9.58
CA SER A 181 -4.46 -8.97 -10.41
C SER A 181 -4.16 -9.33 -11.88
N PRO A 182 -3.18 -10.22 -12.16
CA PRO A 182 -2.84 -10.55 -13.54
C PRO A 182 -4.07 -11.13 -14.25
N LYS A 183 -4.55 -10.42 -15.28
CA LYS A 183 -5.80 -10.75 -15.99
C LYS A 183 -5.77 -12.16 -16.61
N ASP A 184 -4.59 -12.63 -17.01
CA ASP A 184 -4.36 -13.94 -17.62
C ASP A 184 -4.13 -15.09 -16.61
N ASP A 185 -4.20 -14.84 -15.28
CA ASP A 185 -4.17 -15.95 -14.30
C ASP A 185 -5.53 -16.66 -14.25
N PRO A 186 -5.63 -17.91 -14.77
CA PRO A 186 -6.90 -18.61 -14.80
C PRO A 186 -7.44 -18.88 -13.40
N TYR A 187 -6.58 -19.06 -12.40
CA TYR A 187 -7.01 -19.36 -11.04
C TYR A 187 -7.50 -18.12 -10.29
N ALA A 188 -7.28 -16.92 -10.81
CA ALA A 188 -7.84 -15.67 -10.30
C ALA A 188 -9.11 -15.26 -11.05
N ARG A 189 -9.43 -15.85 -12.21
CA ARG A 189 -10.59 -15.47 -13.04
C ARG A 189 -11.41 -16.66 -13.53
N ASP A 190 -11.02 -17.34 -14.61
CA ASP A 190 -11.87 -18.34 -15.27
C ASP A 190 -12.12 -19.60 -14.43
N ARG A 191 -11.11 -19.99 -13.66
CA ARG A 191 -11.07 -21.16 -12.77
C ARG A 191 -10.94 -20.71 -11.31
N TRP A 192 -11.57 -19.60 -10.95
CA TRP A 192 -11.46 -18.98 -9.62
C TRP A 192 -11.87 -19.92 -8.46
N ARG A 193 -12.72 -20.92 -8.73
CA ARG A 193 -13.12 -21.96 -7.76
C ARG A 193 -12.05 -23.02 -7.53
N ASP A 194 -11.13 -23.20 -8.47
CA ASP A 194 -10.11 -24.23 -8.42
C ASP A 194 -8.98 -23.82 -7.47
N ALA A 195 -8.39 -24.82 -6.81
CA ALA A 195 -7.18 -24.62 -6.03
C ALA A 195 -6.00 -24.27 -6.94
N TYR A 196 -5.13 -23.37 -6.46
CA TYR A 196 -3.85 -23.17 -7.12
C TYR A 196 -2.99 -24.43 -7.04
N PRO A 197 -2.14 -24.69 -8.04
CA PRO A 197 -1.07 -25.66 -7.92
C PRO A 197 -0.15 -25.31 -6.75
N ALA A 198 0.37 -26.32 -6.04
CA ALA A 198 1.21 -26.13 -4.86
C ALA A 198 2.46 -25.27 -5.15
N ALA A 199 3.10 -25.48 -6.31
CA ALA A 199 4.25 -24.69 -6.72
C ALA A 199 3.92 -23.20 -6.91
N THR A 200 2.73 -22.90 -7.45
CA THR A 200 2.25 -21.52 -7.61
C THR A 200 1.96 -20.89 -6.24
N LEU A 201 1.31 -21.60 -5.32
CA LEU A 201 1.11 -21.11 -3.95
C LEU A 201 2.43 -20.82 -3.23
N ALA A 202 3.42 -21.70 -3.37
CA ALA A 202 4.74 -21.50 -2.77
C ALA A 202 5.42 -20.22 -3.32
N ALA A 203 5.34 -19.99 -4.64
CA ALA A 203 5.89 -18.78 -5.26
C ALA A 203 5.13 -17.50 -4.82
N LEU A 204 3.80 -17.56 -4.71
CA LEU A 204 3.00 -16.46 -4.16
C LEU A 204 3.35 -16.18 -2.68
N GLY A 205 3.62 -17.24 -1.89
CA GLY A 205 4.05 -17.09 -0.50
C GLY A 205 5.40 -16.39 -0.38
N GLN A 206 6.34 -16.65 -1.30
CA GLN A 206 7.60 -15.91 -1.38
C GLN A 206 7.37 -14.42 -1.69
N LEU A 207 6.47 -14.10 -2.61
CA LEU A 207 6.11 -12.70 -2.91
C LEU A 207 5.44 -12.02 -1.71
N ALA A 208 4.49 -12.67 -1.05
CA ALA A 208 3.83 -12.14 0.14
C ALA A 208 4.84 -11.88 1.28
N ALA A 209 5.80 -12.80 1.47
CA ALA A 209 6.88 -12.61 2.43
C ALA A 209 7.80 -11.43 2.05
N THR A 210 8.11 -11.25 0.76
CA THR A 210 8.88 -10.09 0.29
C THR A 210 8.12 -8.78 0.50
N ALA A 211 6.83 -8.73 0.16
CA ALA A 211 5.98 -7.57 0.37
C ALA A 211 5.95 -7.17 1.85
N ARG A 212 5.74 -8.13 2.76
CA ARG A 212 5.77 -7.89 4.21
C ARG A 212 7.09 -7.29 4.70
N ARG A 213 8.24 -7.80 4.25
CA ARG A 213 9.57 -7.24 4.62
C ARG A 213 9.75 -5.81 4.12
N ASN A 214 9.02 -5.43 3.08
CA ASN A 214 9.06 -4.13 2.45
C ASN A 214 7.94 -3.20 2.93
N HIS A 215 7.17 -3.61 3.95
CA HIS A 215 6.00 -2.87 4.45
C HIS A 215 4.98 -2.56 3.34
N VAL A 216 4.79 -3.55 2.46
CA VAL A 216 3.81 -3.53 1.37
C VAL A 216 2.74 -4.58 1.66
N ASP A 217 1.48 -4.13 1.68
CA ASP A 217 0.31 -4.99 1.66
C ASP A 217 0.24 -5.71 0.30
N PHE A 218 0.51 -7.02 0.30
CA PHE A 218 0.25 -7.89 -0.84
C PHE A 218 -1.25 -8.19 -0.90
N VAL A 219 -1.94 -7.55 -1.84
CA VAL A 219 -3.39 -7.68 -2.02
C VAL A 219 -3.66 -8.70 -3.11
N TYR A 220 -4.29 -9.82 -2.76
CA TYR A 220 -4.70 -10.82 -3.75
C TYR A 220 -6.06 -10.45 -4.36
N ALA A 221 -6.09 -10.23 -5.68
CA ALA A 221 -7.31 -9.99 -6.42
C ALA A 221 -7.87 -11.26 -7.04
N ILE A 222 -9.20 -11.38 -7.02
CA ILE A 222 -9.96 -12.45 -7.67
C ILE A 222 -11.14 -11.85 -8.43
N SER A 223 -11.37 -12.31 -9.66
CA SER A 223 -12.40 -11.84 -10.58
C SER A 223 -13.46 -12.93 -10.83
N PRO A 224 -14.37 -13.19 -9.88
CA PRO A 224 -15.34 -14.29 -10.00
C PRO A 224 -16.51 -13.96 -10.94
N GLY A 225 -16.66 -12.68 -11.32
CA GLY A 225 -17.79 -12.13 -12.07
C GLY A 225 -18.28 -12.94 -13.28
N PRO A 226 -17.40 -13.50 -14.15
CA PRO A 226 -17.84 -14.22 -15.34
C PRO A 226 -18.75 -15.42 -15.07
N THR A 227 -18.67 -16.06 -13.90
CA THR A 227 -19.42 -17.30 -13.61
C THR A 227 -20.02 -17.34 -12.20
N VAL A 228 -19.87 -16.30 -11.38
CA VAL A 228 -20.42 -16.30 -10.01
C VAL A 228 -21.94 -16.28 -10.01
N CYS A 229 -22.53 -17.11 -9.14
CA CYS A 229 -23.93 -17.08 -8.75
C CYS A 229 -24.01 -16.39 -7.37
N PHE A 230 -24.40 -15.12 -7.34
CA PHE A 230 -24.31 -14.27 -6.14
C PHE A 230 -25.16 -14.79 -4.96
N ALA A 231 -26.26 -15.48 -5.25
CA ALA A 231 -27.18 -16.06 -4.28
C ALA A 231 -26.80 -17.50 -3.86
N ASP A 232 -25.78 -18.12 -4.46
CA ASP A 232 -25.38 -19.48 -4.12
C ASP A 232 -24.31 -19.51 -3.01
N PRO A 233 -24.61 -20.09 -1.83
CA PRO A 233 -23.60 -20.26 -0.79
C PRO A 233 -22.43 -21.14 -1.22
N VAL A 234 -22.56 -21.99 -2.24
CA VAL A 234 -21.46 -22.79 -2.77
C VAL A 234 -20.35 -21.89 -3.33
N ASP A 235 -20.72 -20.84 -4.05
CA ASP A 235 -19.80 -19.88 -4.65
C ASP A 235 -19.18 -18.97 -3.60
N ALA A 236 -19.98 -18.47 -2.66
CA ALA A 236 -19.45 -17.75 -1.50
C ALA A 236 -18.41 -18.59 -0.74
N SER A 237 -18.71 -19.87 -0.50
CA SER A 237 -17.78 -20.79 0.17
C SER A 237 -16.54 -21.10 -0.65
N ALA A 238 -16.63 -21.13 -1.99
CA ALA A 238 -15.47 -21.32 -2.86
C ALA A 238 -14.50 -20.13 -2.76
N LEU A 239 -15.04 -18.91 -2.69
CA LEU A 239 -14.27 -17.68 -2.51
C LEU A 239 -13.57 -17.67 -1.14
N GLU A 240 -14.30 -18.03 -0.08
CA GLU A 240 -13.73 -18.16 1.27
C GLU A 240 -12.60 -19.20 1.34
N ARG A 241 -12.79 -20.39 0.74
CA ARG A 241 -11.73 -21.43 0.68
C ARG A 241 -10.48 -20.94 -0.05
N LYS A 242 -10.65 -20.20 -1.15
CA LYS A 242 -9.53 -19.59 -1.88
C LYS A 242 -8.76 -18.61 -1.00
N PHE A 243 -9.47 -17.76 -0.27
CA PHE A 243 -8.86 -16.82 0.66
C PHE A 243 -8.19 -17.52 1.84
N ASP A 244 -8.76 -18.61 2.37
CA ASP A 244 -8.11 -19.42 3.41
C ASP A 244 -6.77 -20.00 2.93
N ALA A 245 -6.69 -20.50 1.69
CA ALA A 245 -5.43 -20.99 1.12
C ALA A 245 -4.37 -19.89 1.00
N LEU A 246 -4.77 -18.69 0.58
CA LEU A 246 -3.91 -17.51 0.46
C LEU A 246 -3.47 -16.97 1.82
N ARG A 247 -4.36 -16.98 2.82
CA ARG A 247 -4.01 -16.69 4.23
C ARG A 247 -2.99 -17.67 4.78
N GLY A 248 -3.12 -18.96 4.40
CA GLY A 248 -2.18 -20.01 4.79
C GLY A 248 -0.73 -19.76 4.35
N ILE A 249 -0.52 -18.93 3.32
CA ILE A 249 0.81 -18.52 2.83
C ILE A 249 1.17 -17.07 3.21
N GLY A 250 0.41 -16.45 4.12
CA GLY A 250 0.73 -15.14 4.69
C GLY A 250 0.05 -13.93 4.01
N VAL A 251 -0.89 -14.14 3.08
CA VAL A 251 -1.67 -13.03 2.49
C VAL A 251 -2.77 -12.58 3.46
N THR A 252 -2.83 -11.29 3.76
CA THR A 252 -3.79 -10.71 4.72
C THR A 252 -4.78 -9.73 4.09
N SER A 253 -4.50 -9.25 2.87
CA SER A 253 -5.31 -8.26 2.17
C SER A 253 -5.90 -8.84 0.88
N PHE A 254 -7.16 -8.53 0.61
CA PHE A 254 -7.93 -9.16 -0.46
C PHE A 254 -8.70 -8.14 -1.29
N TYR A 255 -8.94 -8.52 -2.54
CA TYR A 255 -9.63 -7.72 -3.52
C TYR A 255 -10.60 -8.58 -4.33
N VAL A 256 -11.82 -8.08 -4.58
CA VAL A 256 -12.78 -8.75 -5.49
C VAL A 256 -13.08 -7.86 -6.69
N ALA A 257 -12.77 -8.36 -7.88
CA ALA A 257 -12.98 -7.69 -9.15
C ALA A 257 -14.31 -8.08 -9.79
N LEU A 258 -15.13 -7.08 -10.09
CA LEU A 258 -16.39 -7.22 -10.80
C LEU A 258 -16.42 -6.28 -12.03
N ASP A 259 -15.24 -5.90 -12.51
CA ASP A 259 -14.97 -5.25 -13.81
C ASP A 259 -15.13 -6.24 -14.96
N ASP A 260 -15.34 -5.73 -16.17
CA ASP A 260 -15.43 -6.52 -17.42
C ASP A 260 -16.48 -7.65 -17.38
N ILE A 261 -17.63 -7.37 -16.77
CA ILE A 261 -18.82 -8.23 -16.79
C ILE A 261 -20.07 -7.44 -17.19
N GLU A 262 -21.10 -8.16 -17.64
CA GLU A 262 -22.42 -7.58 -17.89
C GLU A 262 -23.42 -8.00 -16.81
N TYR A 263 -24.40 -7.15 -16.54
CA TYR A 263 -25.54 -7.46 -15.65
C TYR A 263 -26.87 -7.55 -16.41
N THR A 264 -26.83 -7.69 -17.73
CA THR A 264 -28.01 -7.85 -18.59
C THR A 264 -28.65 -9.23 -18.44
N LYS A 265 -27.88 -10.22 -17.95
CA LYS A 265 -28.34 -11.58 -17.66
C LYS A 265 -27.74 -12.08 -16.34
N TRP A 266 -28.38 -13.08 -15.74
CA TRP A 266 -27.82 -13.80 -14.60
C TRP A 266 -26.99 -14.99 -15.04
N ASN A 267 -25.98 -15.34 -14.24
CA ASN A 267 -25.18 -16.55 -14.45
C ASN A 267 -25.91 -17.83 -13.97
N CYS A 268 -26.96 -17.67 -13.15
CA CYS A 268 -27.73 -18.78 -12.59
C CYS A 268 -29.19 -18.38 -12.31
N ASP A 269 -30.09 -19.38 -12.26
CA ASP A 269 -31.52 -19.15 -11.97
C ASP A 269 -31.78 -18.71 -10.52
N LYS A 270 -30.86 -19.03 -9.61
CA LYS A 270 -30.98 -18.65 -8.20
C LYS A 270 -30.89 -17.13 -8.02
N ASP A 271 -30.01 -16.46 -8.76
CA ASP A 271 -29.91 -15.00 -8.75
C ASP A 271 -31.21 -14.36 -9.23
N LYS A 272 -31.82 -14.92 -10.29
CA LYS A 272 -33.13 -14.47 -10.77
C LYS A 272 -34.21 -14.61 -9.70
N SER A 273 -34.20 -15.73 -8.99
CA SER A 273 -35.19 -16.03 -7.95
C SER A 273 -35.05 -15.13 -6.72
N VAL A 274 -33.82 -14.72 -6.39
CA VAL A 274 -33.51 -13.95 -5.18
C VAL A 274 -33.52 -12.44 -5.42
N PHE A 275 -33.00 -11.97 -6.55
CA PHE A 275 -32.84 -10.54 -6.87
C PHE A 275 -33.85 -10.05 -7.92
N GLY A 276 -34.64 -10.94 -8.51
CA GLY A 276 -35.58 -10.62 -9.58
C GLY A 276 -34.92 -10.55 -10.96
N PRO A 277 -35.53 -9.88 -11.94
CA PRO A 277 -34.93 -9.68 -13.26
C PRO A 277 -33.56 -9.02 -13.19
N SER A 278 -32.66 -9.42 -14.10
CA SER A 278 -31.32 -8.83 -14.23
C SER A 278 -31.41 -7.35 -14.62
N GLY A 279 -30.48 -6.55 -14.11
CA GLY A 279 -30.41 -5.11 -14.36
C GLY A 279 -29.56 -4.38 -13.33
N ALA A 280 -29.26 -3.11 -13.62
CA ALA A 280 -28.33 -2.28 -12.85
C ALA A 280 -28.57 -2.32 -11.33
N LYS A 281 -29.80 -2.04 -10.88
CA LYS A 281 -30.13 -2.07 -9.44
C LYS A 281 -29.95 -3.46 -8.84
N ALA A 282 -30.49 -4.50 -9.49
CA ALA A 282 -30.44 -5.86 -8.97
C ALA A 282 -29.00 -6.37 -8.86
N ALA A 283 -28.15 -6.06 -9.84
CA ALA A 283 -26.72 -6.39 -9.80
C ALA A 283 -25.98 -5.67 -8.67
N GLY A 284 -26.24 -4.37 -8.45
CA GLY A 284 -25.64 -3.66 -7.32
C GLY A 284 -26.03 -4.28 -5.97
N VAL A 285 -27.28 -4.70 -5.79
CA VAL A 285 -27.75 -5.42 -4.59
C VAL A 285 -27.05 -6.79 -4.45
N ALA A 286 -27.00 -7.57 -5.53
CA ALA A 286 -26.41 -8.90 -5.54
C ALA A 286 -24.91 -8.88 -5.20
N GLN A 287 -24.16 -7.96 -5.83
CA GLN A 287 -22.74 -7.77 -5.58
C GLN A 287 -22.48 -7.28 -4.15
N ALA A 288 -23.25 -6.30 -3.65
CA ALA A 288 -23.15 -5.85 -2.27
C ALA A 288 -23.38 -7.01 -1.28
N ARG A 289 -24.38 -7.87 -1.52
CA ARG A 289 -24.64 -9.04 -0.66
C ARG A 289 -23.45 -9.99 -0.58
N LEU A 290 -22.84 -10.35 -1.72
CA LEU A 290 -21.67 -11.22 -1.75
C LEU A 290 -20.49 -10.58 -1.01
N LEU A 291 -20.17 -9.32 -1.35
CA LEU A 291 -19.02 -8.59 -0.81
C LEU A 291 -19.14 -8.34 0.70
N ASN A 292 -20.35 -8.07 1.20
CA ASN A 292 -20.60 -7.95 2.64
C ASN A 292 -20.35 -9.28 3.38
N GLY A 293 -20.74 -10.40 2.76
CA GLY A 293 -20.43 -11.74 3.27
C GLY A 293 -18.93 -11.97 3.38
N VAL A 294 -18.19 -11.65 2.31
CA VAL A 294 -16.73 -11.72 2.26
C VAL A 294 -16.07 -10.82 3.30
N GLN A 295 -16.50 -9.57 3.41
CA GLN A 295 -15.97 -8.61 4.40
C GLN A 295 -16.24 -9.10 5.83
N THR A 296 -17.41 -9.66 6.10
CA THR A 296 -17.75 -10.28 7.40
C THR A 296 -16.82 -11.46 7.68
N TYR A 297 -16.64 -12.34 6.70
CA TYR A 297 -15.73 -13.48 6.78
C TYR A 297 -14.29 -13.04 7.11
N LEU A 298 -13.75 -12.07 6.39
CA LEU A 298 -12.40 -11.54 6.62
C LEU A 298 -12.26 -10.96 8.02
N THR A 299 -13.25 -10.16 8.46
CA THR A 299 -13.28 -9.57 9.82
C THR A 299 -13.29 -10.63 10.92
N ARG A 300 -14.02 -11.74 10.73
CA ARG A 300 -14.03 -12.84 11.70
C ARG A 300 -12.68 -13.56 11.78
N LYS A 301 -11.99 -13.71 10.64
CA LYS A 301 -10.70 -14.40 10.56
C LYS A 301 -9.57 -13.55 11.11
N ASP A 302 -9.65 -12.24 10.96
CA ASP A 302 -8.70 -11.27 11.51
C ASP A 302 -9.37 -9.90 11.65
N PRO A 303 -9.75 -9.48 12.88
CA PRO A 303 -10.35 -8.17 13.12
C PRO A 303 -9.45 -6.99 12.76
N ALA A 304 -8.13 -7.20 12.66
CA ALA A 304 -7.15 -6.17 12.29
C ALA A 304 -6.84 -6.14 10.78
N ALA A 305 -7.41 -7.06 9.99
CA ALA A 305 -7.18 -7.09 8.55
C ALA A 305 -7.66 -5.80 7.88
N ARG A 306 -6.94 -5.39 6.83
CA ARG A 306 -7.38 -4.30 5.94
C ARG A 306 -8.77 -4.62 5.37
N PRO A 307 -9.61 -3.60 5.17
CA PRO A 307 -10.91 -3.82 4.52
C PRO A 307 -10.76 -4.41 3.12
N LEU A 308 -11.78 -5.15 2.69
CA LEU A 308 -11.88 -5.66 1.33
C LEU A 308 -11.85 -4.47 0.35
N ILE A 309 -11.05 -4.60 -0.70
CA ILE A 309 -11.07 -3.68 -1.84
C ILE A 309 -11.93 -4.34 -2.94
N MET A 310 -12.67 -3.53 -3.70
CA MET A 310 -13.43 -4.02 -4.84
C MET A 310 -13.42 -3.03 -5.99
N VAL A 311 -13.46 -3.54 -7.22
CA VAL A 311 -13.82 -2.73 -8.40
C VAL A 311 -15.22 -3.12 -8.88
N PRO A 312 -16.14 -2.17 -8.98
CA PRO A 312 -17.51 -2.44 -9.43
C PRO A 312 -17.59 -2.67 -10.93
N THR A 313 -18.75 -3.13 -11.40
CA THR A 313 -19.03 -3.23 -12.84
C THR A 313 -19.10 -1.87 -13.50
N GLU A 314 -19.73 -0.89 -12.85
CA GLU A 314 -19.67 0.52 -13.25
C GLU A 314 -18.50 1.23 -12.55
N TYR A 315 -17.26 0.95 -12.96
CA TYR A 315 -16.03 1.44 -12.33
C TYR A 315 -15.51 2.78 -12.86
N TYR A 316 -16.03 3.26 -13.98
CA TYR A 316 -15.69 4.55 -14.55
C TYR A 316 -16.86 5.53 -14.43
N ASP A 317 -16.59 6.78 -14.77
CA ASP A 317 -17.47 7.95 -14.66
C ASP A 317 -17.94 8.28 -13.23
N ALA A 318 -18.50 9.47 -13.07
CA ALA A 318 -19.03 9.96 -11.80
C ALA A 318 -20.57 10.16 -11.82
N LYS A 319 -21.26 9.54 -12.79
CA LYS A 319 -22.72 9.66 -12.92
C LYS A 319 -23.41 8.81 -11.86
N GLU A 320 -24.52 9.31 -11.32
CA GLU A 320 -25.39 8.50 -10.48
C GLU A 320 -26.18 7.51 -11.34
N SER A 321 -26.30 6.27 -10.88
CA SER A 321 -27.02 5.20 -11.56
C SER A 321 -27.78 4.34 -10.56
N PRO A 322 -28.79 3.55 -10.98
CA PRO A 322 -29.44 2.58 -10.09
C PRO A 322 -28.47 1.56 -9.50
N TYR A 323 -27.40 1.20 -10.22
CA TYR A 323 -26.36 0.29 -9.75
C TYR A 323 -25.52 0.95 -8.64
N LYS A 324 -24.98 2.16 -8.87
CA LYS A 324 -24.19 2.89 -7.86
C LYS A 324 -25.03 3.28 -6.65
N ALA A 325 -26.32 3.60 -6.84
CA ALA A 325 -27.27 3.83 -5.75
C ALA A 325 -27.48 2.58 -4.89
N ALA A 326 -27.59 1.39 -5.49
CA ALA A 326 -27.68 0.14 -4.74
C ALA A 326 -26.40 -0.16 -3.96
N LEU A 327 -25.20 0.03 -4.54
CA LEU A 327 -23.95 -0.11 -3.80
C LEU A 327 -23.88 0.87 -2.61
N ARG A 328 -24.26 2.13 -2.83
CA ARG A 328 -24.30 3.14 -1.77
C ARG A 328 -25.24 2.75 -0.62
N GLU A 329 -26.38 2.14 -0.94
CA GLU A 329 -27.39 1.74 0.06
C GLU A 329 -27.00 0.46 0.82
N TYR A 330 -26.44 -0.54 0.12
CA TYR A 330 -26.31 -1.90 0.68
C TYR A 330 -24.87 -2.35 0.97
N LEU A 331 -23.83 -1.74 0.39
CA LEU A 331 -22.45 -2.21 0.57
C LEU A 331 -21.91 -1.78 1.96
N ASP A 332 -21.28 -2.70 2.69
CA ASP A 332 -20.64 -2.43 3.99
C ASP A 332 -19.72 -1.21 3.87
N PRO A 333 -19.91 -0.15 4.69
CA PRO A 333 -19.16 1.10 4.56
C PRO A 333 -17.64 0.96 4.71
N ARG A 334 -17.15 -0.16 5.27
CA ARG A 334 -15.71 -0.46 5.36
C ARG A 334 -15.10 -0.85 4.02
N ILE A 335 -15.88 -1.43 3.10
CA ILE A 335 -15.38 -1.91 1.81
C ILE A 335 -14.92 -0.72 0.96
N VAL A 336 -13.68 -0.80 0.48
CA VAL A 336 -13.05 0.21 -0.36
C VAL A 336 -13.51 -0.01 -1.80
N VAL A 337 -14.10 1.02 -2.42
CA VAL A 337 -14.61 0.96 -3.79
C VAL A 337 -13.62 1.67 -4.72
N GLN A 338 -13.16 0.96 -5.75
CA GLN A 338 -12.24 1.48 -6.74
C GLN A 338 -12.97 2.18 -7.89
N TRP A 339 -12.33 3.20 -8.47
CA TRP A 339 -12.85 4.02 -9.56
C TRP A 339 -11.72 4.45 -10.49
N THR A 340 -11.91 4.46 -11.81
CA THR A 340 -10.85 4.81 -12.77
C THR A 340 -10.79 6.28 -13.17
N GLY A 341 -11.78 7.08 -12.76
CA GLY A 341 -11.91 8.46 -13.20
C GLY A 341 -13.13 8.70 -14.07
N THR A 342 -13.16 9.82 -14.78
CA THR A 342 -14.26 10.21 -15.68
C THR A 342 -14.44 9.29 -16.88
N ASP A 343 -13.44 8.43 -17.14
CA ASP A 343 -13.40 7.41 -18.19
C ASP A 343 -12.57 6.21 -17.68
N VAL A 344 -12.43 5.16 -18.49
CA VAL A 344 -11.48 4.06 -18.24
C VAL A 344 -10.05 4.60 -18.25
N VAL A 345 -9.70 5.43 -19.25
CA VAL A 345 -8.41 6.11 -19.34
C VAL A 345 -8.63 7.62 -19.49
N PRO A 346 -8.87 8.34 -18.37
CA PRO A 346 -9.19 9.75 -18.43
C PRO A 346 -7.93 10.58 -18.73
N PRO A 347 -8.04 11.68 -19.51
CA PRO A 347 -6.91 12.58 -19.77
C PRO A 347 -6.46 13.33 -18.50
N ALA A 348 -7.39 13.61 -17.59
CA ALA A 348 -7.18 14.20 -16.26
C ALA A 348 -8.38 13.86 -15.35
N ILE A 349 -8.19 13.96 -14.03
CA ILE A 349 -9.23 13.67 -13.03
C ILE A 349 -9.25 14.78 -11.99
N SER A 350 -10.23 15.69 -12.03
CA SER A 350 -10.32 16.89 -11.17
C SER A 350 -10.81 16.64 -9.73
N ILE A 351 -10.60 17.60 -8.82
CA ILE A 351 -11.20 17.56 -7.47
C ILE A 351 -12.75 17.50 -7.56
N PRO A 352 -13.42 18.31 -8.41
CA PRO A 352 -14.84 18.14 -8.68
C PRO A 352 -15.23 16.72 -9.14
N ASP A 353 -14.44 16.08 -10.00
CA ASP A 353 -14.71 14.70 -10.45
C ASP A 353 -14.65 13.72 -9.28
N ALA A 354 -13.63 13.82 -8.42
CA ALA A 354 -13.51 12.99 -7.22
C ALA A 354 -14.66 13.21 -6.23
N LYS A 355 -15.14 14.46 -6.09
CA LYS A 355 -16.34 14.78 -5.28
C LYS A 355 -17.61 14.18 -5.90
N ALA A 356 -17.77 14.25 -7.22
CA ALA A 356 -18.90 13.66 -7.92
C ALA A 356 -18.89 12.13 -7.81
N ALA A 357 -17.73 11.48 -7.94
CA ALA A 357 -17.58 10.05 -7.71
C ALA A 357 -17.93 9.68 -6.26
N THR A 358 -17.44 10.46 -5.29
CA THR A 358 -17.78 10.28 -3.87
C THR A 358 -19.29 10.37 -3.63
N LYS A 359 -19.99 11.30 -4.30
CA LYS A 359 -21.45 11.40 -4.25
C LYS A 359 -22.12 10.17 -4.87
N ALA A 360 -21.67 9.75 -6.06
CA ALA A 360 -22.25 8.62 -6.79
C ALA A 360 -22.15 7.31 -6.01
N PHE A 361 -20.99 7.00 -5.44
CA PHE A 361 -20.77 5.78 -4.64
C PHE A 361 -21.13 5.93 -3.15
N GLY A 362 -21.37 7.15 -2.69
CA GLY A 362 -21.66 7.48 -1.28
C GLY A 362 -20.49 7.26 -0.32
N ARG A 363 -19.26 7.21 -0.83
CA ARG A 363 -18.03 7.03 -0.05
C ARG A 363 -16.81 7.51 -0.84
N LYS A 364 -15.70 7.77 -0.16
CA LYS A 364 -14.43 8.06 -0.82
C LYS A 364 -14.00 6.84 -1.65
N THR A 365 -13.62 7.07 -2.90
CA THR A 365 -13.16 6.01 -3.81
C THR A 365 -11.64 5.86 -3.78
N LEU A 366 -11.15 4.66 -4.06
CA LEU A 366 -9.75 4.39 -4.37
C LEU A 366 -9.54 4.60 -5.87
N LEU A 367 -8.57 5.42 -6.26
CA LEU A 367 -8.30 5.66 -7.68
C LEU A 367 -7.53 4.47 -8.28
N TRP A 368 -8.04 3.88 -9.36
CA TRP A 368 -7.28 3.09 -10.33
C TRP A 368 -6.88 4.00 -11.48
N ASP A 369 -5.66 4.53 -11.43
CA ASP A 369 -5.16 5.34 -12.53
C ASP A 369 -4.59 4.45 -13.63
N ASN A 370 -5.24 4.41 -14.81
CA ASN A 370 -4.76 3.69 -15.98
C ASN A 370 -3.62 4.46 -16.67
N TYR A 371 -2.54 4.64 -15.93
CA TYR A 371 -1.27 5.19 -16.37
C TYR A 371 -0.17 4.60 -15.48
N PRO A 372 0.97 4.12 -16.03
CA PRO A 372 1.44 4.23 -17.41
C PRO A 372 1.06 3.04 -18.31
N VAL A 373 -0.01 2.30 -18.00
CA VAL A 373 -0.43 1.12 -18.78
C VAL A 373 -0.56 1.46 -20.27
N ASN A 374 -0.12 0.55 -21.13
CA ASN A 374 -0.06 0.73 -22.58
C ASN A 374 -0.57 -0.51 -23.36
N ASP A 375 -1.58 -1.19 -22.81
CA ASP A 375 -2.18 -2.41 -23.35
C ASP A 375 -3.37 -2.15 -24.31
N TYR A 376 -3.72 -0.88 -24.53
CA TYR A 376 -4.85 -0.46 -25.35
C TYR A 376 -4.41 0.15 -26.69
N ALA A 377 -5.27 0.05 -27.71
CA ALA A 377 -4.93 0.28 -29.11
C ALA A 377 -4.22 1.62 -29.38
N GLN A 378 -4.62 2.69 -28.71
CA GLN A 378 -4.08 4.05 -28.87
C GLN A 378 -2.61 4.18 -28.40
N THR A 379 -2.11 3.21 -27.64
CA THR A 379 -0.74 3.18 -27.09
C THR A 379 0.17 2.16 -27.75
N THR A 380 -0.32 1.43 -28.77
CA THR A 380 0.46 0.43 -29.51
C THR A 380 1.82 0.99 -29.95
N GLY A 381 2.90 0.32 -29.56
CA GLY A 381 4.27 0.71 -29.89
C GLY A 381 4.83 1.92 -29.11
N ARG A 382 4.15 2.37 -28.04
CA ARG A 382 4.57 3.53 -27.23
C ARG A 382 4.97 3.12 -25.82
N LEU A 383 5.99 3.80 -25.29
CA LEU A 383 6.34 3.79 -23.88
C LEU A 383 5.83 5.08 -23.23
N LEU A 384 5.01 4.95 -22.19
CA LEU A 384 4.46 6.09 -21.46
C LEU A 384 5.39 6.41 -20.28
N LEU A 385 6.19 7.48 -20.40
CA LEU A 385 7.25 7.83 -19.44
C LEU A 385 7.07 9.22 -18.81
N ALA A 386 5.97 9.91 -19.08
CA ALA A 386 5.69 11.20 -18.45
C ALA A 386 5.44 11.04 -16.94
N PRO A 387 5.88 11.99 -16.10
CA PRO A 387 5.62 11.96 -14.67
C PRO A 387 4.14 12.23 -14.36
N TYR A 388 3.71 11.86 -13.16
CA TYR A 388 2.51 12.44 -12.57
C TYR A 388 2.74 13.94 -12.34
N ALA A 389 2.33 14.78 -13.28
CA ALA A 389 2.45 16.22 -13.13
C ALA A 389 1.49 16.70 -12.01
N ALA A 390 1.99 17.60 -11.15
CA ALA A 390 1.19 18.28 -10.13
C ALA A 390 -0.01 19.06 -10.69
N GLU A 391 -0.04 19.26 -12.02
CA GLU A 391 -1.09 19.95 -12.77
C GLU A 391 -2.22 19.03 -13.26
N ARG A 392 -2.23 17.73 -12.93
CA ARG A 392 -3.52 17.01 -12.91
C ARG A 392 -4.27 17.51 -11.67
N PRO A 393 -5.22 18.45 -11.80
CA PRO A 393 -5.98 18.93 -10.64
C PRO A 393 -6.71 17.70 -10.11
N GLY A 394 -6.71 17.35 -8.82
CA GLY A 394 -7.47 16.19 -8.31
C GLY A 394 -6.79 15.32 -7.26
N TYR A 395 -5.45 15.26 -7.26
CA TYR A 395 -4.68 14.40 -6.34
C TYR A 395 -4.39 15.04 -4.97
N ARG A 396 -4.91 16.25 -4.72
CA ARG A 396 -4.83 16.88 -3.38
C ARG A 396 -6.06 16.49 -2.59
N ALA A 397 -5.88 15.58 -1.63
CA ALA A 397 -6.82 15.40 -0.54
C ALA A 397 -6.85 16.70 0.29
N ASN A 398 -8.04 17.27 0.47
CA ASN A 398 -8.31 18.13 1.62
C ASN A 398 -8.92 17.28 2.73
#